data_AF-A0A7V3DK51-F1
#
_entry.id   AF-A0A7V3DK51-F1
#
_cell.length_a   1.000
_cell.length_b   1.000
_cell.length_c   1.000
_cell.angle_alpha   90.00
_cell.angle_beta   90.00
_cell.angle_gamma   90.00
#
_symmetry.space_group_name_H-M   'P 1'
#
loop_
_entity.id
_entity.type
_entity.pdbx_description
1 polymer ?
#
loop_
_entity_poly.entity_id
_entity_poly.type
_entity_poly.pdbx_seq_one_letter_code
_entity_poly.pdbx_strand_id
1 'polypeptide(L)'
;MIGVEIGRDLLGQLRLESNHLKEERELLLKERDCLIRQDLEGILEVLKQKETLQLKGRILEESRSAMRERIKGAVGAGEGESLFQRLLDLMESSSKEELTDSRQELEKLVGEVEYLSAGNQYLIRSTLGRIEGAIGLLTGGLEKGFSRYNMEGRLEAANLSKATLLQEA
;
A
#
# COMPACT_ATOMS: atom_id res chain seq x y z
N MET A 1 -29.84 -20.75 -19.54
CA MET A 1 -28.69 -21.54 -19.02
C MET A 1 -27.37 -20.77 -19.03
N ILE A 2 -27.06 -19.95 -20.04
CA ILE A 2 -25.78 -19.18 -20.12
C ILE A 2 -25.51 -18.28 -18.90
N GLY A 3 -26.54 -17.61 -18.37
CA GLY A 3 -26.38 -16.72 -17.18
C GLY A 3 -25.99 -17.45 -15.89
N VAL A 4 -26.39 -18.72 -15.72
CA VAL A 4 -26.11 -19.50 -14.51
C VAL A 4 -24.65 -19.97 -14.47
N GLU A 5 -24.12 -20.38 -15.62
CA GLU A 5 -22.71 -20.82 -15.74
C GLU A 5 -21.76 -19.64 -15.55
N ILE A 6 -22.04 -18.51 -16.19
CA ILE A 6 -21.24 -17.28 -16.06
C ILE A 6 -21.32 -16.73 -14.62
N GLY A 7 -22.49 -16.77 -13.99
CA GLY A 7 -22.65 -16.36 -12.59
C GLY A 7 -21.81 -17.21 -11.64
N ARG A 8 -21.75 -18.53 -11.87
CA ARG A 8 -20.91 -19.45 -11.08
C ARG A 8 -19.41 -19.18 -11.29
N ASP A 9 -18.98 -18.99 -12.53
CA ASP A 9 -17.60 -18.65 -12.88
C ASP A 9 -17.17 -17.34 -12.19
N LEU A 10 -18.03 -16.32 -12.22
CA LEU A 10 -17.78 -15.04 -11.57
C LEU A 10 -17.70 -15.18 -10.05
N LEU A 11 -18.61 -15.92 -9.42
CA LEU A 11 -18.55 -16.19 -7.98
C LEU A 11 -17.25 -16.92 -7.60
N GLY A 12 -16.80 -17.87 -8.42
CA GLY A 12 -15.51 -18.54 -8.26
C GLY A 12 -14.35 -17.56 -8.30
N GLN A 13 -14.34 -16.66 -9.29
CA GLN A 13 -13.33 -15.62 -9.43
C GLN A 13 -13.33 -14.64 -8.24
N LEU A 14 -14.50 -14.17 -7.81
CA LEU A 14 -14.61 -13.27 -6.65
C LEU A 14 -14.11 -13.92 -5.36
N ARG A 15 -14.36 -15.22 -5.15
CA ARG A 15 -13.80 -15.96 -4.01
C ARG A 15 -12.27 -16.03 -4.05
N LEU A 16 -11.68 -16.22 -5.23
CA LEU A 16 -10.22 -16.19 -5.38
C LEU A 16 -9.65 -14.80 -5.06
N GLU A 17 -10.30 -13.74 -5.53
CA GLU A 17 -9.93 -12.35 -5.22
C GLU A 17 -10.08 -12.04 -3.72
N SER A 18 -11.17 -12.48 -3.08
CA SER A 18 -11.38 -12.30 -1.64
C SER A 18 -10.31 -13.01 -0.82
N ASN A 19 -9.93 -14.23 -1.21
CA ASN A 19 -8.85 -14.96 -0.52
C ASN A 19 -7.51 -14.27 -0.70
N HIS A 20 -7.22 -13.75 -1.90
CA HIS A 20 -6.01 -12.99 -2.16
C HIS A 20 -5.93 -11.71 -1.30
N LEU A 21 -7.02 -10.94 -1.20
CA LEU A 21 -7.05 -9.75 -0.35
C LEU A 21 -6.95 -10.08 1.14
N LYS A 22 -7.52 -11.21 1.59
CA LYS A 22 -7.34 -11.69 2.97
C LYS A 22 -5.87 -12.02 3.24
N GLU A 23 -5.20 -12.73 2.34
CA GLU A 23 -3.77 -13.01 2.43
C GLU A 23 -2.94 -11.71 2.48
N GLU A 24 -3.27 -10.73 1.64
CA GLU A 24 -2.60 -9.41 1.63
C GLU A 24 -2.80 -8.66 2.94
N ARG A 25 -4.03 -8.66 3.46
CA ARG A 25 -4.35 -8.05 4.76
C ARG A 25 -3.53 -8.66 5.90
N GLU A 26 -3.47 -9.98 5.99
CA GLU A 26 -2.67 -10.67 7.02
C GLU A 26 -1.18 -10.33 6.89
N LEU A 27 -0.68 -10.22 5.66
CA LEU A 27 0.71 -9.85 5.42
C LEU A 27 1.01 -8.40 5.80
N LEU A 28 0.07 -7.48 5.58
CA LEU A 28 0.16 -6.08 6.03
C LEU A 28 0.08 -5.94 7.56
N LEU A 29 -0.73 -6.77 8.23
CA LEU A 29 -0.76 -6.82 9.70
C LEU A 29 0.59 -7.32 10.24
N LYS A 30 1.14 -8.38 9.66
CA LYS A 30 2.46 -8.89 10.02
C LYS A 30 3.56 -7.84 9.78
N GLU A 31 3.51 -7.13 8.65
CA GLU A 31 4.42 -6.01 8.38
C GLU A 31 4.36 -4.95 9.48
N ARG A 32 3.16 -4.55 9.87
CA ARG A 32 2.94 -3.56 10.92
C ARG A 32 3.56 -4.00 12.23
N ASP A 33 3.35 -5.25 12.63
CA ASP A 33 3.92 -5.81 13.84
C ASP A 33 5.45 -5.79 13.80
N CYS A 34 6.06 -6.19 12.68
CA CYS A 34 7.52 -6.13 12.52
C CYS A 34 8.04 -4.69 12.56
N LEU A 35 7.34 -3.73 11.95
CA LEU A 35 7.70 -2.29 12.00
C LEU A 35 7.65 -1.73 13.43
N ILE A 36 6.61 -2.07 14.20
CA ILE A 36 6.45 -1.63 15.58
C ILE A 36 7.56 -2.23 16.47
N ARG A 37 7.89 -3.51 16.24
CA ARG A 37 8.94 -4.23 16.99
C ARG A 37 10.36 -3.94 16.53
N GLN A 38 10.53 -3.18 15.44
CA GLN A 38 11.82 -2.93 14.77
C GLN A 38 12.53 -4.23 14.35
N ASP A 39 11.74 -5.24 13.97
CA ASP A 39 12.22 -6.55 13.53
C ASP A 39 12.59 -6.50 12.04
N LEU A 40 13.86 -6.21 11.76
CA LEU A 40 14.36 -6.11 10.39
C LEU A 40 14.30 -7.43 9.63
N GLU A 41 14.59 -8.56 10.28
CA GLU A 41 14.53 -9.88 9.65
C GLU A 41 13.10 -10.23 9.27
N GLY A 42 12.14 -9.95 10.17
CA GLY A 42 10.72 -10.09 9.89
C GLY A 42 10.23 -9.22 8.72
N ILE A 43 10.71 -7.97 8.62
CA ILE A 43 10.40 -7.09 7.47
C ILE A 43 10.92 -7.69 6.16
N LEU A 44 12.16 -8.20 6.15
CA LEU A 44 12.73 -8.83 4.95
C LEU A 44 11.95 -10.07 4.51
N GLU A 45 11.48 -10.88 5.45
CA GLU A 45 10.64 -12.04 5.13
C GLU A 45 9.27 -11.63 4.60
N VAL A 46 8.64 -10.62 5.20
CA VAL A 46 7.39 -10.04 4.70
C VAL A 46 7.54 -9.51 3.27
N LEU A 47 8.66 -8.87 2.95
CA LEU A 47 8.92 -8.36 1.59
C LEU A 47 8.96 -9.49 0.55
N LYS A 48 9.66 -10.60 0.83
CA LYS A 48 9.67 -11.78 -0.06
C LYS A 48 8.28 -12.37 -0.27
N GLN A 49 7.50 -12.43 0.81
CA GLN A 49 6.11 -12.90 0.75
C GLN A 49 5.25 -11.95 -0.11
N LYS A 50 5.47 -10.63 -0.01
CA LYS A 50 4.78 -9.63 -0.83
C LYS A 50 5.12 -9.77 -2.32
N GLU A 51 6.38 -10.03 -2.67
CA GLU A 51 6.77 -10.26 -4.08
C GLU A 51 6.02 -11.46 -4.68
N THR A 52 5.94 -12.55 -3.92
CA THR A 52 5.18 -13.75 -4.33
C THR A 52 3.69 -13.43 -4.48
N LEU A 53 3.14 -12.69 -3.52
CA LEU A 53 1.73 -12.31 -3.52
C LEU A 53 1.39 -11.36 -4.67
N GLN A 54 2.28 -10.42 -5.01
CA GLN A 54 2.13 -9.53 -6.16
C GLN A 54 2.04 -10.29 -7.48
N LEU A 55 2.83 -11.36 -7.66
CA LEU A 55 2.73 -12.20 -8.84
C LEU A 55 1.37 -12.89 -8.93
N LYS A 56 0.86 -13.42 -7.81
CA LYS A 56 -0.51 -13.98 -7.73
C LYS A 56 -1.57 -12.94 -8.08
N GLY A 57 -1.42 -11.71 -7.59
CA GLY A 57 -2.32 -10.59 -7.90
C GLY A 57 -2.37 -10.27 -9.40
N ARG A 58 -1.23 -10.26 -10.09
CA ARG A 58 -1.19 -10.04 -11.55
C ARG A 58 -1.95 -11.12 -12.33
N ILE A 59 -1.78 -12.38 -11.95
CA ILE A 59 -2.50 -13.50 -12.57
C ILE A 59 -4.01 -13.36 -12.37
N LEU A 60 -4.44 -12.94 -11.16
CA LEU A 60 -5.85 -12.70 -10.87
C LEU A 60 -6.40 -11.52 -11.67
N GLU A 61 -5.63 -10.45 -11.86
CA GLU A 61 -6.03 -9.30 -12.67
C GLU A 61 -6.24 -9.68 -14.15
N GLU A 62 -5.35 -10.49 -14.70
CA GLU A 62 -5.46 -11.02 -16.05
C GLU A 62 -6.71 -11.91 -16.20
N SER A 63 -6.94 -12.82 -15.22
CA SER A 63 -8.14 -13.66 -15.16
C SER A 63 -9.42 -12.81 -15.09
N ARG A 64 -9.43 -11.78 -14.24
CA ARG A 64 -10.56 -10.85 -14.08
C ARG A 64 -10.85 -10.10 -15.36
N SER A 65 -9.81 -9.62 -16.04
CA SER A 65 -9.93 -8.93 -17.32
C SER A 65 -10.52 -9.84 -18.40
N ALA A 66 -10.04 -11.07 -18.51
CA ALA A 66 -10.58 -12.07 -19.44
C ALA A 66 -12.04 -12.43 -19.11
N MET A 67 -12.38 -12.57 -17.82
CA MET A 67 -13.75 -12.84 -17.37
C MET A 67 -14.68 -11.67 -17.72
N ARG A 68 -14.23 -10.43 -17.50
CA ARG A 68 -15.01 -9.23 -17.82
C ARG A 68 -15.36 -9.16 -19.31
N GLU A 69 -14.40 -9.45 -20.20
CA GLU A 69 -14.66 -9.49 -21.64
C GLU A 69 -15.62 -10.61 -22.04
N ARG A 70 -15.49 -11.81 -21.44
CA ARG A 70 -16.45 -12.91 -21.63
C ARG A 70 -17.86 -12.52 -21.21
N ILE A 71 -18.01 -11.91 -20.03
CA ILE A 71 -19.31 -11.44 -19.52
C ILE A 71 -19.88 -10.38 -20.45
N LYS A 72 -19.07 -9.40 -20.88
CA LYS A 72 -19.51 -8.33 -21.79
C LYS A 72 -20.07 -8.90 -23.09
N GLY A 73 -19.36 -9.87 -23.70
CA GLY A 73 -19.81 -10.56 -24.90
C GLY A 73 -21.10 -11.37 -24.69
N ALA A 74 -21.24 -12.06 -23.55
CA ALA A 74 -22.40 -12.90 -23.28
C ALA A 74 -23.67 -12.13 -22.88
N VAL A 75 -23.50 -11.01 -22.17
CA VAL A 75 -24.62 -10.20 -21.65
C VAL A 75 -25.04 -9.13 -22.66
N GLY A 76 -24.16 -8.78 -23.61
CA GLY A 76 -24.43 -7.79 -24.66
C GLY A 76 -24.51 -6.35 -24.16
N ALA A 77 -23.78 -6.04 -23.08
CA ALA A 77 -23.77 -4.72 -22.43
C ALA A 77 -23.38 -3.60 -23.42
N GLY A 78 -24.25 -2.59 -23.55
CA GLY A 78 -23.97 -1.39 -24.33
C GLY A 78 -22.99 -0.45 -23.62
N GLU A 79 -22.48 0.55 -24.34
CA GLU A 79 -21.68 1.62 -23.71
C GLU A 79 -22.54 2.39 -22.69
N GLY A 80 -22.04 2.54 -21.47
CA GLY A 80 -22.71 3.26 -20.38
C GLY A 80 -23.58 2.40 -19.45
N GLU A 81 -23.80 1.13 -19.76
CA GLU A 81 -24.55 0.22 -18.87
C GLU A 81 -23.65 -0.48 -17.85
N SER A 82 -24.14 -0.61 -16.62
CA SER A 82 -23.45 -1.40 -15.59
C SER A 82 -23.51 -2.89 -15.91
N LEU A 83 -22.36 -3.46 -16.28
CA LEU A 83 -22.18 -4.89 -16.52
C LEU A 83 -22.70 -5.73 -15.34
N PHE A 84 -22.44 -5.27 -14.12
CA PHE A 84 -22.85 -5.94 -12.89
C PHE A 84 -24.37 -5.98 -12.73
N GLN A 85 -25.05 -4.85 -12.97
CA GLN A 85 -26.51 -4.78 -12.86
C GLN A 85 -27.17 -5.70 -13.90
N ARG A 86 -26.67 -5.67 -15.13
CA ARG A 86 -27.21 -6.48 -16.22
C ARG A 86 -26.97 -7.99 -15.99
N LEU A 87 -25.87 -8.35 -15.33
CA LEU A 87 -25.61 -9.72 -14.91
C LEU A 87 -26.57 -10.14 -13.79
N LEU A 88 -26.80 -9.29 -12.80
CA LEU A 88 -27.81 -9.55 -11.75
C LEU A 88 -29.19 -9.79 -12.36
N ASP A 89 -29.60 -9.02 -13.37
CA ASP A 89 -30.92 -9.19 -14.00
C ASP A 89 -31.09 -10.56 -14.66
N LEU A 90 -30.01 -11.21 -15.08
CA LEU A 90 -29.99 -12.51 -15.75
C LEU A 90 -29.85 -13.72 -14.81
N MET A 91 -29.64 -13.49 -13.50
CA MET A 91 -29.40 -14.53 -12.51
C MET A 91 -30.66 -14.86 -11.70
N GLU A 92 -30.67 -16.04 -11.06
CA GLU A 92 -31.70 -16.42 -10.09
C GLU A 92 -31.49 -15.71 -8.75
N SER A 93 -32.56 -15.54 -7.97
CA SER A 93 -32.58 -14.73 -6.74
C SER A 93 -31.48 -15.10 -5.74
N SER A 94 -31.25 -16.40 -5.51
CA SER A 94 -30.22 -16.88 -4.58
C SER A 94 -28.80 -16.55 -5.05
N SER A 95 -28.53 -16.67 -6.34
CA SER A 95 -27.22 -16.34 -6.91
C SER A 95 -26.98 -14.83 -6.97
N LYS A 96 -28.04 -14.00 -7.05
CA LYS A 96 -27.92 -12.53 -6.94
C LYS A 96 -27.47 -12.10 -5.54
N GLU A 97 -28.02 -12.72 -4.51
CA GLU A 97 -27.68 -12.44 -3.12
C GLU A 97 -26.22 -12.79 -2.85
N GLU A 98 -25.80 -14.01 -3.17
CA GLU A 98 -24.40 -14.44 -3.02
C GLU A 98 -23.41 -13.52 -3.76
N LEU A 99 -23.77 -13.06 -4.97
CA LEU A 99 -22.91 -12.18 -5.76
C LEU A 99 -22.80 -10.78 -5.15
N THR A 100 -23.92 -10.26 -4.64
CA THR A 100 -23.97 -8.95 -3.99
C THR A 100 -23.18 -8.99 -2.69
N ASP A 101 -23.35 -10.03 -1.88
CA ASP A 101 -22.60 -10.23 -0.64
C ASP A 101 -21.09 -10.37 -0.91
N SER A 102 -20.72 -11.18 -1.90
CA SER A 102 -19.31 -11.35 -2.29
C SER A 102 -18.68 -10.02 -2.73
N ARG A 103 -19.43 -9.19 -3.45
CA ARG A 103 -18.97 -7.86 -3.86
C ARG A 103 -18.79 -6.94 -2.66
N GLN A 104 -19.74 -6.90 -1.73
CA GLN A 104 -19.63 -6.07 -0.52
C GLN A 104 -18.45 -6.51 0.34
N GLU A 105 -18.22 -7.81 0.48
CA GLU A 105 -17.05 -8.36 1.18
C GLU A 105 -15.74 -7.89 0.53
N LEU A 106 -15.65 -7.95 -0.81
CA LEU A 106 -14.49 -7.45 -1.55
C LEU A 106 -14.26 -5.95 -1.34
N GLU A 107 -15.30 -5.14 -1.47
CA GLU A 107 -15.22 -3.68 -1.26
C GLU A 107 -14.70 -3.36 0.15
N LYS A 108 -15.18 -4.11 1.17
CA LYS A 108 -14.68 -3.99 2.53
C LYS A 108 -13.21 -4.40 2.65
N LEU A 109 -12.83 -5.54 2.09
CA LEU A 109 -11.46 -6.04 2.14
C LEU A 109 -10.47 -5.09 1.46
N VAL A 110 -10.83 -4.52 0.31
CA VAL A 110 -10.03 -3.49 -0.38
C VAL A 110 -9.81 -2.31 0.54
N GLY A 111 -10.88 -1.78 1.17
CA GLY A 111 -10.77 -0.67 2.11
C GLY A 111 -9.87 -0.98 3.32
N GLU A 112 -9.95 -2.20 3.86
CA GLU A 112 -9.07 -2.66 4.95
C GLU A 112 -7.60 -2.70 4.52
N VAL A 113 -7.31 -3.28 3.34
CA VAL A 113 -5.96 -3.38 2.78
C VAL A 113 -5.37 -2.00 2.51
N GLU A 114 -6.13 -1.09 1.88
CA GLU A 114 -5.71 0.28 1.62
C GLU A 114 -5.39 1.04 2.92
N TYR A 115 -6.27 0.95 3.91
CA TYR A 115 -6.06 1.55 5.22
C TYR A 115 -4.80 1.01 5.91
N LEU A 116 -4.61 -0.32 5.88
CA LEU A 116 -3.44 -0.95 6.50
C LEU A 116 -2.15 -0.52 5.82
N SER A 117 -2.12 -0.54 4.49
CA SER A 117 -0.99 -0.15 3.65
C SER A 117 -0.60 1.30 3.88
N ALA A 118 -1.57 2.23 3.88
CA ALA A 118 -1.32 3.64 4.17
C ALA A 118 -0.74 3.84 5.57
N GLY A 119 -1.28 3.14 6.58
CA GLY A 119 -0.76 3.17 7.94
C GLY A 119 0.69 2.68 8.05
N ASN A 120 1.03 1.58 7.36
CA ASN A 120 2.39 1.04 7.35
C ASN A 120 3.36 1.99 6.64
N GLN A 121 2.94 2.58 5.51
CA GLN A 121 3.72 3.59 4.80
C GLN A 121 4.01 4.80 5.68
N TYR A 122 3.03 5.26 6.46
CA TYR A 122 3.23 6.34 7.43
C TYR A 122 4.28 5.96 8.50
N LEU A 123 4.20 4.76 9.09
CA LEU A 123 5.18 4.29 10.08
C LEU A 123 6.60 4.23 9.52
N ILE A 124 6.76 3.74 8.28
CA ILE A 124 8.06 3.68 7.59
C ILE A 124 8.62 5.09 7.40
N ARG A 125 7.83 6.01 6.84
CA ARG A 125 8.25 7.41 6.60
C ARG A 125 8.63 8.12 7.90
N SER A 126 7.82 7.94 8.95
CA SER A 126 8.12 8.50 10.27
C SER A 126 9.43 7.96 10.84
N THR A 127 9.67 6.65 10.71
CA THR A 127 10.91 6.02 11.19
C THR A 127 12.12 6.51 10.42
N LEU A 128 12.03 6.59 9.09
CA LEU A 128 13.09 7.12 8.25
C LEU A 128 13.42 8.58 8.59
N GLY A 129 12.42 9.45 8.73
CA GLY A 129 12.65 10.84 9.10
C GLY A 129 13.35 11.01 10.46
N ARG A 130 13.10 10.10 11.42
CA ARG A 130 13.84 10.08 12.70
C ARG A 130 15.29 9.64 12.52
N ILE A 131 15.54 8.62 11.70
CA ILE A 131 16.90 8.15 11.39
C ILE A 131 17.69 9.25 10.68
N GLU A 132 17.11 9.88 9.66
CA GLU A 132 17.71 11.00 8.93
C GLU A 132 18.01 12.18 9.86
N GLY A 133 17.08 12.53 10.74
CA GLY A 133 17.29 13.56 11.76
C GLY A 133 18.44 13.21 12.71
N ALA A 134 18.51 11.97 13.20
CA ALA A 134 19.59 11.51 14.05
C ALA A 134 20.95 11.54 13.33
N ILE A 135 21.00 11.10 12.07
CA ILE A 135 22.20 11.21 11.23
C ILE A 135 22.60 12.68 11.11
N GLY A 136 21.68 13.58 10.79
CA GLY A 136 21.94 15.02 10.69
C GLY A 136 22.51 15.63 11.96
N LEU A 137 22.06 15.18 13.14
CA LEU A 137 22.65 15.60 14.42
C LEU A 137 24.07 15.07 14.60
N LEU A 138 24.30 13.79 14.28
CA LEU A 138 25.60 13.13 14.45
C LEU A 138 26.66 13.62 13.46
N THR A 139 26.27 14.00 12.24
CA THR A 139 27.17 14.47 11.18
C THR A 139 27.40 15.98 11.21
N GLY A 140 26.90 16.69 12.23
CA GLY A 140 27.15 18.12 12.39
C GLY A 140 26.22 19.02 11.57
N GLY A 141 25.05 18.57 11.15
CA GLY A 141 24.02 19.41 10.51
C GLY A 141 23.48 20.55 11.39
N LEU A 142 23.85 20.58 12.68
CA LEU A 142 23.71 21.73 13.58
C LEU A 142 24.90 22.71 13.51
N GLU A 143 25.77 22.62 12.51
CA GLU A 143 26.85 23.58 12.28
C GLU A 143 26.32 24.91 11.72
N LYS A 144 25.73 25.70 12.62
CA LYS A 144 25.99 27.14 12.73
C LYS A 144 26.08 27.51 14.21
N GLY A 145 27.25 27.31 14.82
CA GLY A 145 27.57 27.92 16.11
C GLY A 145 28.07 27.01 17.23
N PHE A 146 28.70 25.87 16.96
CA PHE A 146 29.43 25.17 18.01
C PHE A 146 30.60 26.05 18.47
N SER A 147 30.42 26.63 19.65
CA SER A 147 31.47 27.31 20.37
C SER A 147 32.49 26.26 20.78
N ARG A 148 33.73 26.36 20.32
CA ARG A 148 34.80 25.42 20.67
C ARG A 148 35.43 25.88 21.98
N TYR A 149 35.67 24.97 22.90
CA TYR A 149 36.45 25.30 24.09
C TYR A 149 37.92 25.47 23.67
N ASN A 150 38.52 26.60 24.01
CA ASN A 150 39.95 26.83 23.81
C ASN A 150 40.78 26.07 24.88
N MET A 151 42.10 26.10 24.74
CA MET A 151 43.03 25.40 25.65
C MET A 151 43.00 25.94 27.09
N GLU A 152 42.40 27.12 27.32
CA GLU A 152 42.15 27.67 28.66
C GLU A 152 40.75 27.32 29.22
N GLY A 153 39.98 26.46 28.53
CA GLY A 153 38.65 26.03 28.97
C GLY A 153 37.55 27.08 28.80
N ARG A 154 37.72 28.05 27.90
CA ARG A 154 36.70 29.07 27.58
C ARG A 154 36.01 28.75 26.26
N LEU A 155 34.69 28.93 26.21
CA LEU A 155 33.89 28.83 24.99
C LEU A 155 34.23 29.98 24.03
N GLU A 156 34.92 29.68 22.93
CA GLU A 156 35.03 30.60 21.80
C GLU A 156 33.80 30.43 20.91
N ALA A 157 32.94 31.44 20.90
CA ALA A 157 31.89 31.52 19.89
C ALA A 157 32.55 31.53 18.50
N ALA A 158 32.08 30.66 17.60
CA ALA A 158 32.51 30.65 16.22
C ALA A 158 32.21 32.02 15.60
N ASN A 159 33.23 32.88 15.53
CA ASN A 159 33.13 34.18 14.90
C ASN A 159 32.74 33.95 13.44
N LEU A 160 31.48 34.23 13.10
CA LEU A 160 31.03 34.40 11.73
C LEU A 160 31.93 35.45 11.09
N SER A 161 32.79 34.95 10.21
CA SER A 161 33.72 35.68 9.37
C SER A 161 33.15 37.04 8.95
N LYS A 162 33.72 38.10 9.52
CA LYS A 162 33.60 39.48 9.05
C LYS A 162 34.53 39.70 7.84
N ALA A 163 34.55 38.77 6.88
CA ALA A 163 35.40 38.84 5.69
C ALA A 163 34.59 38.84 4.37
N THR A 164 33.44 39.53 4.36
CA THR A 164 32.67 39.79 3.12
C THR A 164 32.18 41.24 3.05
N LEU A 165 32.91 42.20 3.64
CA LEU A 165 32.62 43.64 3.52
C LEU A 165 33.90 44.48 3.44
N LEU A 166 34.84 44.11 2.56
CA LEU A 166 35.89 45.03 2.07
C LEU A 166 36.15 44.76 0.58
N GLN A 167 35.09 44.89 -0.23
CA GLN A 167 35.24 44.95 -1.69
C GLN A 167 34.46 46.11 -2.33
N GLU A 168 34.04 47.10 -1.55
CA GLU A 168 33.53 48.38 -2.07
C GLU A 168 34.01 49.53 -1.16
N ALA A 169 35.21 50.05 -1.48
CA ALA A 169 35.66 51.40 -1.15
C ALA A 169 36.83 51.77 -2.07
#